data_AF-A0A1B7W7G8-F1
#
_entry.id   AF-A0A1B7W7G8-F1
#
_cell.length_a   1.000
_cell.length_b   1.000
_cell.length_c   1.000
_cell.angle_alpha   90.00
_cell.angle_beta   90.00
_cell.angle_gamma   90.00
#
_symmetry.space_group_name_H-M   'P 1'
#
loop_
_entity.id
_entity.type
_entity.pdbx_description
1 polymer ?
#
loop_
_entity_poly.entity_id
_entity_poly.type
_entity_poly.pdbx_seq_one_letter_code
_entity_poly.pdbx_strand_id
1 'polypeptide(L)'
;MSTSEYPSYLDLLEKHQGRLSYEDKLSCLEWREKRNIIIERDGNLCRSCGKSHYLEVHHTFYALDCLPWQYSNDSDCLPSEESNDSLITLCNNCHEKWHEKHTPRLYKTLGGILLEVTKCKRCKGRGRFRHYKHIESGICFRCRGERYEELIGKSLVSQIPETIQDNYVQEEQDGIYDNNQIPENELLIFLQEEYKKELEEWLNS
;
A
#
# COMPACT_ATOMS: atom_id res chain seq x y z
N MET A 1 -2.25 29.40 6.23
CA MET A 1 -1.83 28.14 5.59
C MET A 1 -2.64 27.04 6.24
N SER A 2 -3.54 26.41 5.49
CA SER A 2 -4.41 25.35 6.02
C SER A 2 -3.53 24.14 6.32
N THR A 3 -3.25 23.88 7.60
CA THR A 3 -2.60 22.63 7.99
C THR A 3 -3.59 21.50 7.73
N SER A 4 -3.28 20.61 6.79
CA SER A 4 -4.02 19.37 6.63
C SER A 4 -4.16 18.69 7.99
N GLU A 5 -5.39 18.24 8.34
CA GLU A 5 -5.67 17.48 9.57
C GLU A 5 -4.96 16.10 9.57
N TYR A 6 -4.39 15.67 8.44
CA TYR A 6 -3.83 14.35 8.23
C TYR A 6 -2.32 14.44 7.95
N PRO A 7 -1.50 13.56 8.54
CA PRO A 7 -0.06 13.50 8.28
C PRO A 7 0.21 13.06 6.85
N SER A 8 1.27 13.59 6.24
CA SER A 8 1.80 13.06 4.98
C SER A 8 2.45 11.69 5.19
N TYR A 9 2.74 10.97 4.11
CA TYR A 9 3.51 9.73 4.17
C TYR A 9 4.87 9.93 4.83
N LEU A 10 5.53 11.06 4.53
CA LEU A 10 6.83 11.42 5.11
C LEU A 10 6.74 11.65 6.62
N ASP A 11 5.70 12.34 7.09
CA ASP A 11 5.48 12.55 8.53
C ASP A 11 5.27 11.22 9.27
N LEU A 12 4.55 10.27 8.63
CA LEU A 12 4.36 8.94 9.18
C LEU A 12 5.66 8.15 9.21
N LEU A 13 6.47 8.20 8.14
CA LEU A 13 7.77 7.54 8.09
C LEU A 13 8.68 8.02 9.22
N GLU A 14 8.76 9.33 9.45
CA GLU A 14 9.54 9.90 10.55
C GLU A 14 9.01 9.42 11.91
N LYS A 15 7.70 9.56 12.13
CA LYS A 15 7.03 9.17 13.37
C LYS A 15 7.23 7.69 13.72
N HIS A 16 7.24 6.82 12.71
CA HIS A 16 7.37 5.37 12.87
C HIS A 16 8.78 4.85 12.59
N GLN A 17 9.79 5.73 12.48
CA GLN A 17 11.20 5.37 12.23
C GLN A 17 11.34 4.40 11.04
N GLY A 18 10.67 4.73 9.93
CA GLY A 18 10.68 3.95 8.69
C GLY A 18 9.80 2.68 8.71
N ARG A 19 9.23 2.28 9.85
CA ARG A 19 8.47 1.03 9.99
C ARG A 19 6.97 1.24 9.91
N LEU A 20 6.45 1.45 8.71
CA LEU A 20 5.01 1.61 8.47
C LEU A 20 4.31 0.30 8.13
N SER A 21 3.19 0.05 8.82
CA SER A 21 2.23 -0.95 8.37
C SER A 21 1.50 -0.44 7.13
N TYR A 22 0.91 -1.36 6.35
CA TYR A 22 0.06 -0.96 5.23
C TYR A 22 -1.12 -0.08 5.68
N GLU A 23 -1.60 -0.22 6.93
CA GLU A 23 -2.66 0.64 7.46
C GLU A 23 -2.19 2.07 7.69
N ASP A 24 -0.98 2.25 8.20
CA ASP A 24 -0.44 3.59 8.41
C ASP A 24 -0.40 4.32 7.06
N LYS A 25 -0.02 3.62 5.99
CA LYS A 25 -0.09 4.13 4.61
C LYS A 25 -1.53 4.48 4.16
N LEU A 26 -2.56 3.78 4.64
CA LEU A 26 -3.96 4.14 4.38
C LEU A 26 -4.48 5.29 5.28
N SER A 27 -3.67 5.81 6.19
CA SER A 27 -4.02 6.95 7.06
C SER A 27 -3.38 8.27 6.63
N CYS A 28 -2.51 8.25 5.61
CA CYS A 28 -1.82 9.44 5.14
C CYS A 28 -2.69 10.30 4.21
N LEU A 29 -2.23 11.53 4.00
CA LEU A 29 -2.84 12.50 3.09
C LEU A 29 -2.96 11.97 1.65
N GLU A 30 -1.91 11.35 1.13
CA GLU A 30 -1.81 10.90 -0.26
C GLU A 30 -2.87 9.81 -0.57
N TRP A 31 -3.06 8.86 0.34
CA TRP A 31 -4.15 7.90 0.20
C TRP A 31 -5.52 8.56 0.31
N ARG A 32 -5.69 9.55 1.19
CA ARG A 32 -6.97 10.25 1.32
C ARG A 32 -7.34 10.99 0.04
N GLU A 33 -6.38 11.65 -0.59
CA GLU A 33 -6.56 12.33 -1.87
C GLU A 33 -6.90 11.32 -2.96
N LYS A 34 -6.12 10.23 -3.07
CA LYS A 34 -6.43 9.13 -4.00
C LYS A 34 -7.84 8.60 -3.80
N ARG A 35 -8.21 8.35 -2.55
CA ARG A 35 -9.53 7.81 -2.19
C ARG A 35 -10.64 8.74 -2.68
N ASN A 36 -10.48 10.05 -2.54
CA ASN A 36 -11.48 11.02 -3.00
C ASN A 36 -11.58 11.02 -4.53
N ILE A 37 -10.46 10.98 -5.24
CA ILE A 37 -10.42 10.90 -6.72
C ILE A 37 -11.19 9.68 -7.21
N ILE A 38 -10.95 8.50 -6.63
CA ILE A 38 -11.62 7.25 -7.06
C ILE A 38 -13.12 7.29 -6.74
N ILE A 39 -13.52 7.84 -5.59
CA ILE A 39 -14.94 7.97 -5.24
C ILE A 39 -15.65 8.94 -6.18
N GLU A 40 -15.00 10.06 -6.53
CA GLU A 40 -15.54 11.04 -7.48
C GLU A 40 -15.65 10.46 -8.89
N ARG A 41 -14.60 9.77 -9.37
CA ARG A 41 -14.60 9.02 -10.64
C ARG A 41 -15.78 8.05 -10.71
N ASP A 42 -16.05 7.34 -9.62
CA ASP A 42 -17.14 6.37 -9.53
C ASP A 42 -18.51 7.01 -9.29
N GLY A 43 -18.61 8.35 -9.36
CA GLY A 43 -19.85 9.11 -9.27
C GLY A 43 -20.41 9.23 -7.85
N ASN A 44 -19.56 9.06 -6.83
CA ASN A 44 -19.95 8.98 -5.42
C ASN A 44 -20.95 7.84 -5.14
N LEU A 45 -20.82 6.73 -5.88
CA LEU A 45 -21.70 5.57 -5.78
C LEU A 45 -20.88 4.28 -5.70
N CYS A 46 -21.40 3.31 -4.96
CA CYS A 46 -20.89 1.96 -5.00
C CYS A 46 -21.09 1.37 -6.40
N ARG A 47 -20.00 0.99 -7.06
CA ARG A 47 -20.01 0.42 -8.42
C ARG A 47 -20.74 -0.92 -8.53
N SER A 48 -20.93 -1.63 -7.41
CA SER A 48 -21.65 -2.91 -7.38
C SER A 48 -23.15 -2.79 -7.13
N CYS A 49 -23.62 -1.80 -6.37
CA CYS A 49 -25.05 -1.72 -5.96
C CYS A 49 -25.68 -0.33 -6.02
N GLY A 50 -24.94 0.72 -6.38
CA GLY A 50 -25.45 2.08 -6.51
C GLY A 50 -25.73 2.83 -5.20
N LYS A 51 -25.34 2.31 -4.04
CA LYS A 51 -25.45 3.06 -2.77
C LYS A 51 -24.48 4.23 -2.72
N SER A 52 -24.89 5.35 -2.11
CA SER A 52 -24.07 6.58 -1.96
C SER A 52 -23.47 6.78 -0.57
N HIS A 53 -23.60 5.82 0.33
CA HIS A 53 -23.18 5.94 1.73
C HIS A 53 -22.31 4.76 2.18
N TYR A 54 -21.48 4.98 3.20
CA TYR A 54 -20.46 4.04 3.70
C TYR A 54 -19.55 3.50 2.58
N LEU A 55 -19.07 4.41 1.74
CA LEU A 55 -18.20 4.10 0.61
C LEU A 55 -16.76 3.90 1.07
N GLU A 56 -16.12 2.87 0.51
CA GLU A 56 -14.73 2.49 0.71
C GLU A 56 -14.11 2.25 -0.67
N VAL A 57 -12.84 2.61 -0.83
CA VAL A 57 -12.08 2.24 -2.02
C VAL A 57 -11.44 0.88 -1.77
N HIS A 58 -11.68 -0.03 -2.69
CA HIS A 58 -11.24 -1.41 -2.62
C HIS A 58 -10.11 -1.64 -3.63
N HIS A 59 -8.97 -2.14 -3.16
CA HIS A 59 -7.92 -2.68 -4.01
C HIS A 59 -8.30 -4.08 -4.51
N THR A 60 -8.47 -4.24 -5.82
CA THR A 60 -8.79 -5.54 -6.45
C THR A 60 -7.57 -6.45 -6.55
N PHE A 61 -6.37 -5.86 -6.55
CA PHE A 61 -5.08 -6.53 -6.43
C PHE A 61 -4.08 -5.65 -5.69
N TYR A 62 -2.97 -6.26 -5.26
CA TYR A 62 -1.83 -5.58 -4.66
C TYR A 62 -0.57 -5.86 -5.48
N ALA A 63 0.35 -4.89 -5.53
CA ALA A 63 1.73 -5.04 -5.97
C ALA A 63 2.68 -4.69 -4.81
N LEU A 64 3.77 -5.45 -4.64
CA LEU A 64 4.68 -5.31 -3.49
C LEU A 64 5.46 -4.00 -3.49
N ASP A 65 5.80 -3.50 -4.67
CA ASP A 65 6.56 -2.27 -4.94
C ASP A 65 5.68 -1.02 -5.04
N CYS A 66 4.39 -1.12 -4.69
CA CYS A 66 3.42 -0.07 -4.94
C CYS A 66 2.75 0.39 -3.65
N LEU A 67 2.84 1.70 -3.38
CA LEU A 67 2.11 2.37 -2.31
C LEU A 67 0.61 2.40 -2.63
N PRO A 68 -0.26 2.50 -1.61
CA PRO A 68 -1.72 2.46 -1.82
C PRO A 68 -2.25 3.46 -2.85
N TRP A 69 -1.62 4.63 -3.02
CA TRP A 69 -2.04 5.69 -3.94
C TRP A 69 -1.44 5.64 -5.34
N GLN A 70 -0.42 4.79 -5.57
CA GLN A 70 0.33 4.73 -6.84
C GLN A 70 -0.37 3.92 -7.94
N TYR A 71 -1.49 3.26 -7.65
CA TYR A 71 -2.29 2.53 -8.65
C TYR A 71 -2.96 3.49 -9.63
N SER A 72 -3.28 3.07 -10.86
CA SER A 72 -3.94 3.94 -11.84
C SER A 72 -5.32 4.44 -11.34
N ASN A 73 -5.67 5.67 -11.76
CA ASN A 73 -7.05 6.18 -11.63
C ASN A 73 -7.96 5.61 -12.72
N ASP A 74 -7.39 5.19 -13.84
CA ASP A 74 -8.14 4.76 -15.01
C ASP A 74 -8.61 3.31 -14.85
N SER A 75 -9.73 3.00 -15.48
CA SER A 75 -10.27 1.63 -15.58
C SER A 75 -9.51 0.75 -16.57
N ASP A 76 -8.45 1.29 -17.19
CA ASP A 76 -7.91 0.79 -18.46
C ASP A 76 -6.56 0.05 -18.34
N CYS A 77 -6.08 -0.22 -17.12
CA CYS A 77 -4.89 -1.06 -16.94
C CYS A 77 -5.20 -2.57 -17.10
N LEU A 78 -4.86 -3.13 -18.27
CA LEU A 78 -4.91 -4.55 -18.71
C LEU A 78 -4.14 -5.55 -17.77
N PRO A 79 -4.39 -6.89 -17.83
CA PRO A 79 -4.83 -7.63 -19.01
C PRO A 79 -6.03 -8.60 -18.87
N SER A 80 -6.85 -8.60 -19.93
CA SER A 80 -7.89 -9.56 -20.36
C SER A 80 -9.33 -9.44 -19.80
N GLU A 81 -10.24 -9.27 -20.78
CA GLU A 81 -11.72 -9.44 -20.92
C GLU A 81 -12.70 -9.04 -19.79
N GLU A 82 -12.25 -8.82 -18.56
CA GLU A 82 -13.06 -8.27 -17.47
C GLU A 82 -12.32 -7.06 -16.89
N SER A 83 -12.94 -5.88 -16.92
CA SER A 83 -12.36 -4.62 -16.43
C SER A 83 -11.74 -4.79 -15.04
N ASN A 84 -10.41 -4.70 -14.95
CA ASN A 84 -9.63 -4.91 -13.74
C ASN A 84 -9.19 -3.57 -13.14
N ASP A 85 -10.16 -2.72 -12.77
CA ASP A 85 -9.87 -1.50 -12.01
C ASP A 85 -9.04 -1.88 -10.78
N SER A 86 -7.81 -1.37 -10.68
CA SER A 86 -6.97 -1.59 -9.50
C SER A 86 -7.62 -1.07 -8.23
N LEU A 87 -8.45 -0.03 -8.37
CA LEU A 87 -9.19 0.65 -7.34
C LEU A 87 -10.65 0.83 -7.75
N ILE A 88 -11.57 0.41 -6.90
CA ILE A 88 -13.01 0.53 -7.15
C ILE A 88 -13.76 0.95 -5.88
N THR A 89 -14.76 1.83 -6.03
CA THR A 89 -15.61 2.28 -4.94
C THR A 89 -16.70 1.26 -4.65
N LEU A 90 -16.69 0.71 -3.43
CA LEU A 90 -17.71 -0.21 -2.93
C LEU A 90 -18.31 0.31 -1.63
N CYS A 91 -19.59 0.06 -1.38
CA CYS A 91 -20.11 0.22 -0.02
C CYS A 91 -19.57 -0.91 0.86
N ASN A 92 -19.45 -0.69 2.17
CA ASN A 92 -18.93 -1.67 3.13
C ASN A 92 -19.51 -3.10 2.98
N ASN A 93 -20.80 -3.25 2.67
CA ASN A 93 -21.43 -4.56 2.47
C ASN A 93 -20.97 -5.23 1.17
N CYS A 94 -20.85 -4.46 0.08
CA CYS A 94 -20.35 -5.01 -1.18
C CYS A 94 -18.85 -5.31 -1.08
N HIS A 95 -18.09 -4.48 -0.35
CA HIS A 95 -16.68 -4.71 -0.07
C HIS A 95 -16.47 -6.02 0.71
N GLU A 96 -17.24 -6.26 1.77
CA GLU A 96 -17.16 -7.51 2.54
C GLU A 96 -17.55 -8.73 1.69
N LYS A 97 -18.64 -8.66 0.93
CA LYS A 97 -19.06 -9.71 0.00
C LYS A 97 -18.04 -10.00 -1.09
N TRP A 98 -17.30 -9.00 -1.54
CA TRP A 98 -16.23 -9.19 -2.51
C TRP A 98 -15.13 -10.06 -1.90
N HIS A 99 -14.68 -9.77 -0.67
CA HIS A 99 -13.66 -10.58 0.04
C HIS A 99 -14.15 -11.97 0.47
N GLU A 100 -15.45 -12.23 0.43
CA GLU A 100 -16.00 -13.59 0.61
C GLU A 100 -15.87 -14.44 -0.66
N LYS A 101 -16.01 -13.82 -1.83
CA LYS A 101 -16.05 -14.51 -3.12
C LYS A 101 -14.70 -14.52 -3.83
N HIS A 102 -13.93 -13.46 -3.64
CA HIS A 102 -12.70 -13.20 -4.34
C HIS A 102 -11.56 -13.04 -3.35
N THR A 103 -10.35 -13.03 -3.88
CA THR A 103 -9.15 -12.74 -3.11
C THR A 103 -8.32 -11.83 -3.96
N PRO A 104 -7.83 -10.72 -3.39
CA PRO A 104 -6.98 -9.82 -4.14
C PRO A 104 -5.79 -10.61 -4.67
N ARG A 105 -5.45 -10.40 -5.93
CA ARG A 105 -4.24 -10.95 -6.50
C ARG A 105 -3.04 -10.22 -5.91
N LEU A 106 -1.88 -10.88 -5.85
CA LEU A 106 -0.64 -10.25 -5.43
C LEU A 106 0.36 -10.33 -6.58
N TYR A 107 0.91 -9.20 -6.98
CA TYR A 107 1.92 -9.10 -8.04
C TYR A 107 3.27 -8.72 -7.43
N LYS A 108 4.36 -9.17 -8.06
CA LYS A 108 5.72 -8.78 -7.67
C LYS A 108 5.93 -7.28 -7.87
N THR A 109 5.53 -6.80 -9.03
CA THR A 109 5.58 -5.40 -9.43
C THR A 109 4.24 -4.98 -10.03
N LEU A 110 3.95 -3.68 -10.10
CA LEU A 110 2.73 -3.19 -10.75
C LEU A 110 2.67 -3.64 -12.22
N GLY A 111 1.65 -4.43 -12.59
CA GLY A 111 1.53 -5.03 -13.93
C GLY A 111 2.50 -6.19 -14.22
N GLY A 112 3.27 -6.63 -13.23
CA GLY A 112 4.28 -7.66 -13.36
C GLY A 112 3.80 -9.10 -13.17
N ILE A 113 4.67 -9.94 -12.62
CA ILE A 113 4.40 -11.36 -12.40
C ILE A 113 3.42 -11.56 -11.25
N LEU A 114 2.35 -12.34 -11.48
CA LEU A 114 1.43 -12.80 -10.45
C LEU A 114 2.15 -13.78 -9.51
N LEU A 115 2.08 -13.51 -8.21
CA LEU A 115 2.64 -14.36 -7.17
C LEU A 115 1.60 -15.36 -6.68
N GLU A 116 1.97 -16.63 -6.64
CA GLU A 116 1.18 -17.66 -5.99
C GLU A 116 1.35 -17.57 -4.47
N VAL A 117 0.31 -17.09 -3.78
CA VAL A 117 0.31 -16.88 -2.34
C VAL A 117 -0.87 -17.55 -1.66
N THR A 118 -0.62 -18.01 -0.44
CA THR A 118 -1.62 -18.63 0.43
C THR A 118 -2.28 -17.55 1.28
N LYS A 119 -3.61 -17.48 1.24
CA LYS A 119 -4.37 -16.60 2.14
C LYS A 119 -4.06 -16.90 3.60
N CYS A 120 -4.00 -15.85 4.42
CA CYS A 120 -3.84 -15.99 5.86
C CYS A 120 -4.86 -16.99 6.41
N LYS A 121 -4.40 -18.02 7.12
CA LYS A 121 -5.23 -19.12 7.62
C LYS A 121 -6.32 -18.66 8.59
N ARG A 122 -6.12 -17.51 9.25
CA ARG A 122 -7.06 -16.88 10.18
C ARG A 122 -8.06 -15.95 9.48
N CYS A 123 -7.60 -14.89 8.82
CA CYS A 123 -8.52 -13.89 8.23
C CYS A 123 -8.94 -14.20 6.79
N LYS A 124 -8.39 -15.27 6.18
CA LYS A 124 -8.69 -15.72 4.82
C LYS A 124 -8.49 -14.63 3.75
N GLY A 125 -7.48 -13.77 3.93
CA GLY A 125 -7.16 -12.68 2.99
C GLY A 125 -7.75 -11.32 3.39
N ARG A 126 -8.65 -11.25 4.37
CA ARG A 126 -9.30 -9.99 4.77
C ARG A 126 -8.35 -8.97 5.43
N GLY A 127 -7.31 -9.44 6.10
CA GLY A 127 -6.39 -8.61 6.90
C GLY A 127 -6.97 -8.05 8.20
N ARG A 128 -8.30 -7.84 8.28
CA ARG A 128 -9.02 -7.30 9.44
C ARG A 128 -10.36 -8.01 9.70
N PHE A 129 -10.94 -7.76 10.87
CA PHE A 129 -12.27 -8.20 11.30
C PHE A 129 -13.10 -7.01 11.79
N ARG A 130 -14.18 -6.69 11.08
CA ARG A 130 -15.02 -5.51 11.37
C ARG A 130 -15.58 -5.49 12.79
N HIS A 131 -16.02 -6.63 13.32
CA HIS A 131 -16.57 -6.74 14.67
C HIS A 131 -15.54 -6.38 15.77
N TYR A 132 -14.24 -6.48 15.47
CA TYR A 132 -13.16 -6.10 16.37
C TYR A 132 -12.58 -4.71 16.07
N LYS A 133 -13.26 -3.85 15.28
CA LYS A 133 -12.76 -2.50 14.94
C LYS A 133 -12.35 -1.67 16.15
N HIS A 134 -12.97 -1.88 17.31
CA HIS A 134 -12.65 -1.19 18.56
C HIS A 134 -11.37 -1.70 19.26
N ILE A 135 -10.78 -2.81 18.79
CA ILE A 135 -9.55 -3.40 19.33
C ILE A 135 -8.50 -3.41 18.21
N GLU A 136 -7.45 -2.58 18.34
CA GLU A 136 -6.39 -2.43 17.33
C GLU A 136 -6.93 -2.25 15.89
N SER A 137 -8.01 -1.48 15.74
CA SER A 137 -8.69 -1.26 14.45
C SER A 137 -9.15 -2.56 13.77
N GLY A 138 -9.35 -3.63 14.55
CA GLY A 138 -9.77 -4.96 14.07
C GLY A 138 -8.68 -5.72 13.31
N ILE A 139 -7.40 -5.39 13.50
CA ILE A 139 -6.32 -6.06 12.77
C ILE A 139 -6.31 -7.57 13.01
N CYS A 140 -6.01 -8.36 11.97
CA CYS A 140 -5.84 -9.80 12.15
C CYS A 140 -4.59 -10.07 12.99
N PHE A 141 -4.76 -10.51 14.24
CA PHE A 141 -3.63 -10.81 15.14
C PHE A 141 -2.68 -11.93 14.67
N ARG A 142 -3.04 -12.68 13.62
CA ARG A 142 -2.13 -13.66 13.01
C ARG A 142 -1.23 -13.02 11.96
N CYS A 143 -1.82 -12.41 10.92
CA CYS A 143 -1.03 -11.84 9.83
C CYS A 143 -0.67 -10.39 10.02
N ARG A 144 -1.11 -9.73 11.10
CA ARG A 144 -0.89 -8.29 11.36
C ARG A 144 -1.28 -7.40 10.16
N GLY A 145 -2.33 -7.78 9.44
CA GLY A 145 -2.83 -7.03 8.28
C GLY A 145 -2.23 -7.43 6.94
N GLU A 146 -1.25 -8.33 6.89
CA GLU A 146 -0.54 -8.73 5.66
C GLU A 146 -1.37 -9.55 4.66
N ARG A 147 -2.52 -10.08 5.10
CA ARG A 147 -3.50 -10.86 4.29
C ARG A 147 -3.02 -12.22 3.77
N TYR A 148 -1.73 -12.43 3.52
CA TYR A 148 -1.14 -13.66 2.98
C TYR A 148 -0.16 -14.30 3.98
N GLU A 149 -0.02 -15.63 3.97
CA GLU A 149 0.87 -16.37 4.87
C GLU A 149 2.35 -16.09 4.56
N GLU A 150 2.68 -15.94 3.28
CA GLU A 150 4.04 -15.71 2.78
C GLU A 150 4.58 -14.33 3.16
N LEU A 151 3.70 -13.40 3.56
CA LEU A 151 4.06 -12.04 3.98
C LEU A 151 4.08 -11.87 5.51
N ILE A 152 3.64 -12.87 6.30
CA ILE A 152 3.60 -12.75 7.77
C ILE A 152 5.02 -12.59 8.31
N GLY A 153 5.25 -11.48 9.03
CA GLY A 153 6.56 -11.18 9.63
C GLY A 153 7.60 -10.68 8.63
N LYS A 154 7.26 -10.62 7.34
CA LYS A 154 8.06 -9.92 6.33
C LYS A 154 7.58 -8.48 6.30
N SER A 155 8.30 -7.60 7.00
CA SER A 155 8.06 -6.19 6.81
C SER A 155 8.35 -5.88 5.35
N LEU A 156 7.38 -5.36 4.60
CA LEU A 156 7.61 -4.85 3.24
C LEU A 156 8.66 -3.72 3.18
N VAL A 157 9.19 -3.32 4.35
CA VAL A 157 10.36 -2.46 4.51
C VAL A 157 11.68 -3.17 4.11
N SER A 158 11.70 -4.50 3.95
CA SER A 158 12.90 -5.22 3.46
C SER A 158 12.95 -5.38 1.94
N GLN A 159 12.18 -4.61 1.18
CA GLN A 159 12.26 -4.52 -0.28
C GLN A 159 12.41 -3.07 -0.73
N ILE A 160 13.35 -2.36 -0.10
CA ILE A 160 14.08 -1.32 -0.83
C ILE A 160 14.72 -2.04 -2.04
N PRO A 161 14.54 -1.56 -3.28
CA PRO A 161 15.12 -2.18 -4.46
C PRO A 161 16.61 -2.47 -4.27
N GLU A 162 17.09 -3.65 -4.69
CA GLU A 162 18.53 -4.00 -4.73
C GLU A 162 19.37 -2.95 -5.49
N THR A 163 18.75 -2.11 -6.32
CA THR A 163 19.40 -0.99 -7.03
C THR A 163 19.91 0.13 -6.13
N ILE A 164 19.47 0.22 -4.87
CA ILE A 164 20.05 1.16 -3.88
C ILE A 164 21.22 0.52 -3.12
N GLN A 165 21.29 -0.82 -3.09
CA GLN A 165 22.40 -1.55 -2.46
C GLN A 165 23.63 -1.61 -3.37
N ASP A 166 23.43 -1.63 -4.69
CA ASP A 166 24.52 -1.68 -5.68
C ASP A 166 25.19 -0.33 -5.95
N ASN A 167 24.55 0.80 -5.63
CA ASN A 167 25.17 2.13 -5.75
C ASN A 167 26.16 2.47 -4.61
N TYR A 168 26.39 1.53 -3.68
CA TYR A 168 27.39 1.67 -2.60
C TYR A 168 28.67 0.86 -2.82
N VAL A 169 28.79 0.17 -3.95
CA VAL A 169 29.98 -0.63 -4.28
C VAL A 169 30.57 -0.12 -5.58
N GLN A 170 31.21 1.05 -5.56
CA GLN A 170 32.43 1.36 -6.34
C GLN A 170 32.91 2.76 -5.96
N GLU A 171 33.60 2.88 -4.83
CA GLU A 171 34.77 3.76 -4.65
C GLU A 171 35.46 3.35 -3.33
N GLU A 172 36.09 2.17 -3.34
CA GLU A 172 37.16 1.85 -2.41
C GLU A 172 38.39 2.67 -2.79
N GLN A 173 38.92 3.48 -1.87
CA GLN A 173 40.32 3.36 -1.46
C GLN A 173 40.39 3.60 0.05
N ASP A 174 40.74 2.53 0.76
CA ASP A 174 41.25 2.47 2.14
C ASP A 174 40.25 2.60 3.30
N GLY A 175 39.67 1.46 3.70
CA GLY A 175 39.16 1.27 5.07
C GLY A 175 38.02 0.26 5.19
N ILE A 176 38.29 -0.89 5.81
CA ILE A 176 37.30 -1.92 6.13
C ILE A 176 36.20 -1.32 7.01
N TYR A 177 34.95 -1.27 6.52
CA TYR A 177 33.76 -1.03 7.32
C TYR A 177 32.84 -2.26 7.31
N ASP A 178 32.44 -2.67 8.52
CA ASP A 178 31.49 -3.75 8.81
C ASP A 178 30.07 -3.32 8.39
N ASN A 179 29.41 -4.12 7.54
CA ASN A 179 28.07 -3.89 6.98
C ASN A 179 26.91 -3.87 8.01
N ASN A 180 27.21 -3.85 9.31
CA ASN A 180 26.20 -3.84 10.38
C ASN A 180 25.95 -2.44 10.99
N GLN A 181 26.41 -1.35 10.37
CA GLN A 181 26.35 -0.01 10.98
C GLN A 181 26.00 1.14 10.01
N ILE A 182 25.08 0.95 9.08
CA ILE A 182 24.40 2.12 8.50
C ILE A 182 23.35 2.57 9.54
N PRO A 183 23.44 3.77 10.13
CA PRO A 183 22.43 4.24 11.07
C PRO A 183 21.09 4.31 10.33
N GLU A 184 20.02 3.76 10.90
CA GLU A 184 18.67 3.76 10.32
C GLU A 184 18.22 5.16 9.82
N ASN A 185 18.79 6.22 10.40
CA ASN A 185 18.58 7.61 10.01
C ASN A 185 19.10 7.98 8.61
N GLU A 186 20.21 7.43 8.13
CA GLU A 186 20.76 7.80 6.81
C GLU A 186 19.96 7.16 5.67
N LEU A 187 19.50 5.92 5.87
CA LEU A 187 18.59 5.22 4.95
C LEU A 187 17.22 5.91 4.89
N LEU A 188 16.73 6.40 6.03
CA LEU A 188 15.48 7.17 6.11
C LEU A 188 15.59 8.48 5.32
N ILE A 189 16.68 9.23 5.49
CA ILE A 189 16.91 10.49 4.75
C ILE A 189 16.93 10.25 3.24
N PHE A 190 17.62 9.21 2.77
CA PHE A 190 17.70 8.88 1.34
C PHE A 190 16.32 8.55 0.74
N LEU A 191 15.55 7.68 1.40
CA LEU A 191 14.20 7.31 0.97
C LEU A 191 13.24 8.52 0.96
N GLN A 192 13.41 9.46 1.89
CA GLN A 192 12.64 10.70 1.92
C GLN A 192 12.97 11.61 0.73
N GLU A 193 14.24 11.69 0.32
CA GLU A 193 14.66 12.51 -0.83
C GLU A 193 14.26 11.91 -2.18
N GLU A 194 14.29 10.58 -2.32
CA GLU A 194 13.85 9.89 -3.54
C GLU A 194 12.32 9.97 -3.72
N TYR A 195 11.56 9.74 -2.64
CA TYR A 195 10.10 9.92 -2.65
C TYR A 195 9.69 11.36 -2.96
N LYS A 196 10.42 12.37 -2.46
CA LYS A 196 10.15 13.78 -2.80
C LYS A 196 10.28 14.02 -4.31
N LYS A 197 11.29 13.46 -4.97
CA LYS A 197 11.48 13.60 -6.42
C LYS A 197 10.35 12.94 -7.21
N GLU A 198 9.98 11.72 -6.85
CA GLU A 198 8.85 11.02 -7.51
C GLU A 198 7.51 11.75 -7.29
N LEU A 199 7.29 12.30 -6.10
CA LEU A 199 6.09 13.08 -5.79
C LEU A 199 6.05 14.40 -6.57
N GLU A 200 7.19 15.07 -6.72
CA GLU A 200 7.32 16.28 -7.56
C GLU A 200 7.05 15.98 -9.03
N GLU A 201 7.53 14.85 -9.55
CA GLU A 201 7.22 14.41 -10.92
C GLU A 201 5.73 14.11 -11.09
N TRP A 202 5.11 13.41 -10.14
CA TRP A 202 3.68 13.08 -10.16
C TRP A 202 2.76 14.31 -10.04
N LEU A 203 3.13 15.30 -9.21
CA LEU A 203 2.35 16.54 -9.07
C LEU A 203 2.45 17.44 -10.31
N ASN A 204 3.50 17.28 -11.12
CA ASN A 204 3.77 18.10 -12.30
C ASN A 204 3.36 17.42 -13.63
N SER A 205 2.81 16.20 -13.58
CA SER A 205 2.28 15.43 -14.72
C SER A 205 0.75 15.41 -14.74
#